data_AF-A0A1H5ZHK4-F1
#
_entry.id   AF-A0A1H5ZHK4-F1
#
_cell.length_a   1.000
_cell.length_b   1.000
_cell.length_c   1.000
_cell.angle_alpha   90.00
_cell.angle_beta   90.00
_cell.angle_gamma   90.00
#
_symmetry.space_group_name_H-M   'P 1'
#
loop_
_entity.id
_entity.type
_entity.pdbx_description
1 polymer ?
#
loop_
_entity_poly.entity_id
_entity_poly.type
_entity_poly.pdbx_seq_one_letter_code
_entity_poly.pdbx_strand_id
1 'polypeptide(L)'
;MKKLTSLGAGLTFALALILYTLSTAVAQQAKNLQIKDSESQEGIPGVTYRYGFQKGVSDENGQISLLIDGETWLYLSHLSYSSWTLDPNELAEAANTSVIFRREQLHGLQPVSVISLKMSEEKDKKILISDQERLHHDAGAILGLDPVVSGIRKSSSFGFDPVMRGFKYDQLNIVVNGLQSANAACPNRMDPPTSQVALNRIREVEILKGPHALRYGIGLGGTINYIQEAPNFTSFPGIYGRISSMFETNGDVWRNDARVGFQGSKYDIGILGSYSAGNDYLDGDGNPIPANFKRGTIGLYADFLATQKDLVQF
;
A
#
# COMPACT_ATOMS: atom_id res chain seq x y z
N MET A 1 -32.56 14.53 -93.42
CA MET A 1 -33.30 13.71 -92.42
C MET A 1 -32.78 12.28 -92.55
N LYS A 2 -32.33 11.49 -91.58
CA LYS A 2 -32.24 11.52 -90.11
C LYS A 2 -31.10 10.53 -89.73
N LYS A 3 -30.39 10.81 -88.63
CA LYS A 3 -29.49 9.90 -87.89
C LYS A 3 -30.22 8.61 -87.49
N LEU A 4 -29.54 7.46 -87.46
CA LEU A 4 -29.77 6.34 -86.52
C LEU A 4 -28.54 5.41 -86.57
N THR A 5 -27.50 5.66 -85.77
CA THR A 5 -27.18 4.90 -84.53
C THR A 5 -26.77 3.44 -84.74
N SER A 6 -25.47 3.16 -84.91
CA SER A 6 -24.89 1.85 -84.51
C SER A 6 -24.40 1.95 -83.05
N LEU A 7 -25.34 2.22 -82.14
CA LEU A 7 -25.08 2.30 -80.68
C LEU A 7 -24.83 0.89 -80.06
N GLY A 8 -25.01 -0.19 -80.83
CA GLY A 8 -25.01 -1.55 -80.31
C GLY A 8 -23.63 -2.17 -80.05
N ALA A 9 -22.60 -1.83 -80.83
CA ALA A 9 -21.30 -2.49 -80.71
C ALA A 9 -20.44 -1.96 -79.55
N GLY A 10 -20.56 -0.67 -79.21
CA GLY A 10 -19.90 -0.09 -78.03
C GLY A 10 -20.55 -0.54 -76.72
N LEU A 11 -21.88 -0.76 -76.73
CA LEU A 11 -22.62 -1.20 -75.56
C LEU A 11 -22.31 -2.65 -75.20
N THR A 12 -22.18 -3.54 -76.18
CA THR A 12 -21.83 -4.95 -75.95
C THR A 12 -20.39 -5.12 -75.48
N PHE A 13 -19.44 -4.31 -75.99
CA PHE A 13 -18.05 -4.34 -75.53
C PHE A 13 -17.89 -3.76 -74.11
N ALA A 14 -18.62 -2.68 -73.79
CA ALA A 14 -18.66 -2.12 -72.43
C ALA A 14 -19.33 -3.09 -71.44
N LEU A 15 -20.40 -3.78 -71.85
CA LEU A 15 -21.07 -4.78 -71.01
C LEU A 15 -20.18 -6.00 -70.76
N ALA A 16 -19.42 -6.46 -71.76
CA ALA A 16 -18.47 -7.56 -71.63
C ALA A 16 -17.28 -7.17 -70.74
N LEU A 17 -16.78 -5.94 -70.82
CA LEU A 17 -15.72 -5.43 -69.95
C LEU A 17 -16.22 -5.29 -68.49
N ILE A 18 -17.45 -4.81 -68.29
CA ILE A 18 -18.09 -4.73 -66.97
C ILE A 18 -18.31 -6.14 -66.40
N LEU A 19 -18.81 -7.10 -67.19
CA LEU A 19 -18.97 -8.50 -66.78
C LEU A 19 -17.62 -9.18 -66.47
N TYR A 20 -16.54 -8.85 -67.19
CA TYR A 20 -15.20 -9.37 -66.92
C TYR A 20 -14.59 -8.77 -65.63
N THR A 21 -14.85 -7.48 -65.35
CA THR A 21 -14.45 -6.85 -64.09
C THR A 21 -15.28 -7.29 -62.87
N LEU A 22 -16.51 -7.77 -63.09
CA LEU A 22 -17.37 -8.31 -62.02
C LEU A 22 -16.99 -9.75 -61.63
N SER A 23 -16.34 -10.52 -62.50
CA SER A 23 -15.96 -11.91 -62.20
C SER A 23 -14.76 -12.07 -61.26
N THR A 24 -14.02 -10.99 -60.93
CA THR A 24 -12.88 -11.05 -59.99
C THR A 24 -13.17 -10.51 -58.60
N ALA A 25 -14.41 -10.09 -58.32
CA ALA A 25 -14.84 -9.76 -56.96
C ALA A 25 -15.25 -11.06 -56.23
N VAL A 26 -14.27 -11.89 -55.88
CA VAL A 26 -14.49 -12.89 -54.82
C VAL A 26 -14.70 -12.09 -53.54
N ALA A 27 -15.96 -11.89 -53.16
CA ALA A 27 -16.29 -11.36 -51.85
C ALA A 27 -15.72 -12.35 -50.82
N GLN A 28 -14.64 -11.97 -50.12
CA GLN A 28 -14.22 -12.68 -48.92
C GLN A 28 -15.40 -12.62 -47.95
N GLN A 29 -16.09 -13.74 -47.78
CA GLN A 29 -17.26 -13.80 -46.92
C GLN A 29 -16.78 -13.87 -45.47
N ALA A 30 -17.25 -12.94 -44.63
CA ALA A 30 -16.97 -12.98 -43.20
C ALA A 30 -17.55 -14.27 -42.62
N LYS A 31 -16.69 -15.06 -41.96
CA LYS A 31 -17.09 -16.26 -41.25
C LYS A 31 -17.36 -15.92 -39.79
N ASN A 32 -18.47 -16.41 -39.27
CA ASN A 32 -18.83 -16.27 -37.86
C ASN A 32 -18.35 -17.51 -37.11
N LEU A 33 -17.58 -17.31 -36.06
CA LEU A 33 -17.07 -18.35 -35.17
C LEU A 33 -17.65 -18.12 -33.78
N GLN A 34 -18.10 -19.18 -33.12
CA GLN A 34 -18.57 -19.10 -31.74
C GLN A 34 -17.52 -19.71 -30.80
N ILE A 35 -17.06 -18.92 -29.84
CA ILE A 35 -16.13 -19.37 -28.80
C ILE A 35 -16.96 -19.89 -27.63
N LYS A 36 -16.76 -21.14 -27.25
CA LYS A 36 -17.51 -21.83 -26.20
C LYS A 36 -16.62 -22.40 -25.12
N ASP A 37 -17.17 -22.44 -23.92
CA ASP A 37 -16.57 -23.16 -22.81
C ASP A 37 -16.67 -24.68 -23.05
N SER A 38 -15.58 -25.40 -22.81
CA SER A 38 -15.52 -26.85 -23.02
C SER A 38 -16.39 -27.65 -22.04
N GLU A 39 -16.62 -27.15 -20.83
CA GLU A 39 -17.39 -27.80 -19.78
C GLU A 39 -18.86 -27.36 -19.80
N SER A 40 -19.15 -26.06 -19.78
CA SER A 40 -20.53 -25.55 -19.74
C SER A 40 -21.21 -25.50 -21.11
N GLN A 41 -20.44 -25.56 -22.21
CA GLN A 41 -20.93 -25.41 -23.59
C GLN A 41 -21.59 -24.04 -23.88
N GLU A 42 -21.49 -23.09 -22.96
CA GLU A 42 -21.96 -21.72 -23.12
C GLU A 42 -20.96 -20.88 -23.93
N GLY A 43 -21.46 -19.83 -24.59
CA GLY A 43 -20.60 -18.88 -25.29
C GLY A 43 -19.76 -18.08 -24.32
N ILE A 44 -18.49 -17.82 -24.66
CA ILE A 44 -17.58 -17.03 -23.83
C ILE A 44 -17.63 -15.56 -24.31
N PRO A 45 -18.31 -14.66 -23.58
CA PRO A 45 -18.35 -13.25 -23.94
C PRO A 45 -17.04 -12.54 -23.59
N GLY A 46 -16.75 -11.41 -24.25
CA GLY A 46 -15.63 -10.56 -23.87
C GLY A 46 -14.24 -11.05 -24.30
N VAL A 47 -14.13 -12.08 -25.14
CA VAL A 47 -12.85 -12.58 -25.65
C VAL A 47 -12.31 -11.58 -26.65
N THR A 48 -11.13 -11.01 -26.34
CA THR A 48 -10.44 -10.11 -27.27
C THR A 48 -9.75 -10.94 -28.34
N TYR A 49 -9.98 -10.63 -29.61
CA TYR A 49 -9.35 -11.31 -30.73
C TYR A 49 -8.52 -10.37 -31.59
N ARG A 50 -7.48 -10.91 -32.22
CA ARG A 50 -6.65 -10.22 -33.22
C ARG A 50 -6.24 -11.20 -34.32
N TYR A 51 -6.56 -10.86 -35.55
CA TYR A 51 -6.24 -11.63 -36.76
C TYR A 51 -5.76 -10.67 -37.85
N GLY A 52 -4.44 -10.60 -38.04
CA GLY A 52 -3.81 -9.59 -38.91
C GLY A 52 -4.20 -8.18 -38.46
N PHE A 53 -4.94 -7.45 -39.32
CA PHE A 53 -5.47 -6.11 -39.02
C PHE A 53 -6.86 -6.11 -38.36
N GLN A 54 -7.55 -7.26 -38.30
CA GLN A 54 -8.86 -7.38 -37.66
C GLN A 54 -8.69 -7.54 -36.16
N LYS A 55 -9.39 -6.71 -35.39
CA LYS A 55 -9.41 -6.76 -33.92
C LYS A 55 -10.82 -6.50 -33.42
N GLY A 56 -11.19 -7.15 -32.32
CA GLY A 56 -12.50 -6.97 -31.72
C GLY A 56 -12.65 -7.77 -30.44
N VAL A 57 -13.89 -7.84 -29.97
CA VAL A 57 -14.28 -8.56 -28.75
C VAL A 57 -15.49 -9.43 -29.10
N SER A 58 -15.58 -10.64 -28.53
CA SER A 58 -16.75 -11.51 -28.70
C SER A 58 -18.01 -10.93 -28.05
N ASP A 59 -19.16 -11.19 -28.67
CA ASP A 59 -20.46 -10.76 -28.16
C ASP A 59 -20.95 -11.57 -26.94
N GLU A 60 -22.14 -11.28 -26.44
CA GLU A 60 -22.76 -11.98 -25.29
C GLU A 60 -22.90 -13.50 -25.50
N ASN A 61 -22.94 -13.96 -26.75
CA ASN A 61 -23.03 -15.37 -27.12
C ASN A 61 -21.67 -15.97 -27.50
N GLY A 62 -20.57 -15.22 -27.32
CA GLY A 62 -19.21 -15.63 -27.67
C GLY A 62 -18.90 -15.63 -29.17
N GLN A 63 -19.69 -14.95 -30.01
CA GLN A 63 -19.47 -14.91 -31.45
C GLN A 63 -18.44 -13.85 -31.86
N ILE A 64 -17.60 -14.20 -32.83
CA ILE A 64 -16.66 -13.32 -33.52
C ILE A 64 -16.84 -13.47 -35.03
N SER A 65 -16.70 -12.39 -35.78
CA SER A 65 -16.76 -12.38 -37.25
C SER A 65 -15.39 -12.06 -37.82
N LEU A 66 -14.85 -12.95 -38.65
CA LEU A 66 -13.52 -12.82 -39.25
C LEU A 66 -13.55 -13.03 -40.76
N LEU A 67 -12.81 -12.20 -41.48
CA LEU A 67 -12.42 -12.44 -42.87
C LEU A 67 -11.14 -13.28 -42.85
N ILE A 68 -11.25 -14.59 -43.06
CA ILE A 68 -10.12 -15.53 -42.94
C ILE A 68 -9.34 -15.55 -44.26
N ASP A 69 -8.04 -15.26 -44.20
CA ASP A 69 -7.12 -15.25 -45.35
C ASP A 69 -6.34 -16.56 -45.51
N GLY A 70 -6.32 -17.40 -44.46
CA GLY A 70 -5.71 -18.74 -44.45
C GLY A 70 -4.21 -18.78 -44.18
N GLU A 71 -3.55 -17.63 -43.97
CA GLU A 71 -2.10 -17.56 -43.73
C GLU A 71 -1.74 -16.97 -42.35
N THR A 72 -2.68 -16.23 -41.75
CA THR A 72 -2.44 -15.50 -40.49
C THR A 72 -2.82 -16.31 -39.25
N TRP A 73 -2.14 -16.07 -38.12
CA TRP A 73 -2.49 -16.63 -36.82
C TRP A 73 -3.62 -15.83 -36.15
N LEU A 74 -4.56 -16.51 -35.50
CA LEU A 74 -5.59 -15.88 -34.68
C LEU A 74 -5.14 -15.84 -33.21
N TYR A 75 -5.00 -14.64 -32.67
CA TYR A 75 -4.69 -14.41 -31.25
C TYR A 75 -5.96 -14.14 -30.48
N LEU A 76 -6.16 -14.83 -29.36
CA LEU A 76 -7.33 -14.73 -28.48
C LEU A 76 -6.86 -14.51 -27.04
N SER A 77 -7.56 -13.66 -26.29
CA SER A 77 -7.22 -13.36 -24.89
C SER A 77 -8.47 -13.07 -24.06
N HIS A 78 -8.52 -13.66 -22.87
CA HIS A 78 -9.55 -13.41 -21.89
C HIS A 78 -9.01 -13.55 -20.46
N LEU A 79 -9.60 -12.83 -19.50
CA LEU A 79 -9.15 -12.83 -18.10
C LEU A 79 -9.28 -14.20 -17.44
N SER A 80 -10.40 -14.90 -17.66
CA SER A 80 -10.67 -16.24 -17.11
C SER A 80 -10.16 -17.42 -17.94
N TYR A 81 -9.78 -17.22 -19.21
CA TYR A 81 -9.42 -18.32 -20.14
C TYR A 81 -7.98 -18.24 -20.68
N SER A 82 -7.20 -17.32 -20.11
CA SER A 82 -5.84 -16.94 -20.52
C SER A 82 -5.74 -16.51 -21.99
N SER A 83 -4.53 -16.30 -22.50
CA SER A 83 -4.28 -16.00 -23.90
C SER A 83 -3.90 -17.27 -24.65
N TRP A 84 -4.44 -17.45 -25.86
CA TRP A 84 -4.12 -18.57 -26.74
C TRP A 84 -4.10 -18.14 -28.21
N THR A 85 -3.53 -18.99 -29.04
CA THR A 85 -3.43 -18.78 -30.48
C THR A 85 -3.95 -19.98 -31.23
N LEU A 86 -4.59 -19.74 -32.38
CA LEU A 86 -4.94 -20.78 -33.35
C LEU A 86 -4.05 -20.60 -34.57
N ASP A 87 -3.44 -21.68 -35.00
CA ASP A 87 -2.67 -21.69 -36.25
C ASP A 87 -3.62 -21.62 -37.48
N PRO A 88 -3.12 -21.35 -38.69
CA PRO A 88 -3.97 -21.23 -39.87
C PRO A 88 -4.73 -22.52 -40.23
N ASN A 89 -4.19 -23.70 -39.92
CA ASN A 89 -4.84 -24.99 -40.18
C ASN A 89 -5.98 -25.24 -39.16
N GLU A 90 -5.70 -25.03 -37.88
CA GLU A 90 -6.67 -25.11 -36.78
C GLU A 90 -7.80 -24.09 -36.95
N LEU A 91 -7.47 -22.88 -37.42
CA LEU A 91 -8.46 -21.87 -37.74
C LEU A 91 -9.32 -22.28 -38.94
N ALA A 92 -8.73 -22.91 -39.96
CA ALA A 92 -9.50 -23.43 -41.09
C ALA A 92 -10.47 -24.55 -40.68
N GLU A 93 -10.06 -25.42 -39.75
CA GLU A 93 -10.91 -26.45 -39.15
C GLU A 93 -12.03 -25.83 -38.30
N ALA A 94 -11.70 -24.89 -37.41
CA ALA A 94 -12.67 -24.14 -36.61
C ALA A 94 -13.65 -23.34 -37.48
N ALA A 95 -13.19 -22.87 -38.64
CA ALA A 95 -14.01 -22.19 -39.64
C ALA A 95 -14.93 -23.12 -40.44
N ASN A 96 -14.76 -24.44 -40.34
CA ASN A 96 -15.68 -25.43 -40.89
C ASN A 96 -16.69 -25.88 -39.82
N THR A 97 -16.24 -26.06 -38.57
CA THR A 97 -17.12 -26.44 -37.44
C THR A 97 -17.89 -25.26 -36.85
N SER A 98 -17.48 -24.02 -37.17
CA SER A 98 -18.01 -22.76 -36.64
C SER A 98 -17.88 -22.59 -35.12
N VAL A 99 -17.09 -23.43 -34.44
CA VAL A 99 -16.97 -23.43 -32.97
C VAL A 99 -15.53 -23.59 -32.54
N ILE A 100 -15.12 -22.78 -31.56
CA ILE A 100 -13.83 -22.87 -30.87
C ILE A 100 -14.09 -23.20 -29.40
N PHE A 101 -13.54 -24.30 -28.91
CA PHE A 101 -13.68 -24.67 -27.50
C PHE A 101 -12.48 -24.21 -26.68
N ARG A 102 -12.75 -23.70 -25.47
CA ARG A 102 -11.73 -23.31 -24.51
C ARG A 102 -12.14 -23.69 -23.10
N ARG A 103 -11.18 -24.12 -22.29
CA ARG A 103 -11.40 -24.46 -20.88
C ARG A 103 -11.02 -23.30 -19.97
N GLU A 104 -11.85 -23.02 -18.97
CA GLU A 104 -11.58 -21.98 -17.98
C GLU A 104 -10.30 -22.28 -17.20
N GLN A 105 -9.50 -21.24 -16.96
CA GLN A 105 -8.28 -21.30 -16.17
C GLN A 105 -8.42 -20.38 -14.96
N LEU A 106 -8.75 -20.98 -13.81
CA LEU A 106 -8.88 -20.26 -12.55
C LEU A 106 -7.50 -19.80 -12.05
N HIS A 107 -7.27 -18.49 -12.11
CA HIS A 107 -6.12 -17.86 -11.47
C HIS A 107 -6.52 -17.30 -10.10
N GLY A 108 -5.99 -17.89 -9.03
CA GLY A 108 -6.14 -17.34 -7.69
C GLY A 108 -5.33 -16.05 -7.55
N LEU A 109 -6.02 -14.91 -7.51
CA LEU A 109 -5.38 -13.64 -7.17
C LEU A 109 -5.19 -13.54 -5.66
N GLN A 110 -4.01 -13.09 -5.24
CA GLN A 110 -3.81 -12.72 -3.84
C GLN A 110 -4.64 -11.46 -3.53
N PRO A 111 -5.21 -11.36 -2.32
CA PRO A 111 -6.00 -10.19 -1.94
C PRO A 111 -5.15 -8.92 -2.00
N VAL A 112 -5.68 -7.88 -2.65
CA VAL A 112 -5.06 -6.55 -2.69
C VAL A 112 -5.77 -5.67 -1.67
N SER A 113 -5.06 -5.21 -0.65
CA SER A 113 -5.58 -4.23 0.30
C SER A 113 -5.58 -2.83 -0.32
N VAL A 114 -6.76 -2.29 -0.59
CA VAL A 114 -6.93 -0.90 -1.02
C VAL A 114 -7.07 -0.02 0.22
N ILE A 115 -6.02 0.72 0.57
CA ILE A 115 -6.06 1.71 1.65
C ILE A 115 -6.41 3.07 1.03
N SER A 116 -7.66 3.52 1.22
CA SER A 116 -8.06 4.88 0.87
C SER A 116 -7.75 5.82 2.04
N LEU A 117 -6.77 6.71 1.85
CA LEU A 117 -6.43 7.73 2.84
C LEU A 117 -7.23 9.00 2.53
N LYS A 118 -8.28 9.27 3.33
CA LYS A 118 -8.90 10.60 3.35
C LYS A 118 -7.96 11.55 4.09
N MET A 119 -7.34 12.48 3.36
CA MET A 119 -6.61 13.59 3.97
C MET A 119 -7.62 14.43 4.76
N SER A 120 -7.63 14.31 6.09
CA SER A 120 -8.33 15.30 6.92
C SER A 120 -7.63 16.65 6.75
N GLU A 121 -8.39 17.73 6.87
CA GLU A 121 -7.85 19.11 6.85
C GLU A 121 -6.96 19.42 8.07
N GLU A 122 -6.74 18.46 8.97
CA GLU A 122 -5.84 18.63 10.10
C GLU A 122 -4.40 18.71 9.61
N LYS A 123 -3.91 19.95 9.57
CA LYS A 123 -2.53 20.33 9.27
C LYS A 123 -1.52 19.52 10.11
N ASP A 124 -1.89 19.27 11.37
CA ASP A 124 -1.09 18.58 12.38
C ASP A 124 -1.84 17.33 12.82
N LYS A 125 -1.15 16.17 12.82
CA LYS A 125 -1.77 14.90 13.21
C LYS A 125 -1.26 14.47 14.58
N LYS A 126 -2.18 13.96 15.39
CA LYS A 126 -1.91 13.46 16.75
C LYS A 126 -2.08 11.95 16.77
N ILE A 127 -1.05 11.24 17.22
CA ILE A 127 -1.14 9.83 17.59
C ILE A 127 -1.36 9.79 19.10
N LEU A 128 -2.55 9.38 19.54
CA LEU A 128 -2.80 9.09 20.95
C LEU A 128 -2.17 7.75 21.30
N ILE A 129 -1.37 7.72 22.37
CA ILE A 129 -0.65 6.52 22.81
C ILE A 129 -1.54 5.76 23.80
N SER A 130 -1.98 4.55 23.45
CA SER A 130 -2.67 3.66 24.39
C SER A 130 -1.67 2.93 25.29
N ASP A 131 -2.17 2.26 26.32
CA ASP A 131 -1.33 1.48 27.23
C ASP A 131 -0.53 0.39 26.52
N GLN A 132 -1.03 -0.14 25.40
CA GLN A 132 -0.32 -1.10 24.56
C GLN A 132 0.86 -0.43 23.84
N GLU A 133 0.68 0.76 23.25
CA GLU A 133 1.78 1.48 22.61
C GLU A 133 2.84 1.91 23.63
N ARG A 134 2.45 2.22 24.88
CA ARG A 134 3.42 2.57 25.95
C ARG A 134 4.40 1.45 26.28
N LEU A 135 4.02 0.19 26.03
CA LEU A 135 4.90 -0.97 26.21
C LEU A 135 5.93 -1.12 25.09
N HIS A 136 5.83 -0.38 23.99
CA HIS A 136 6.85 -0.44 22.96
C HIS A 136 8.19 0.06 23.48
N HIS A 137 9.21 -0.72 23.19
CA HIS A 137 10.60 -0.45 23.57
C HIS A 137 11.31 0.53 22.62
N ASP A 138 10.65 1.06 21.60
CA ASP A 138 11.19 2.10 20.72
C ASP A 138 10.06 3.06 20.31
N ALA A 139 10.26 4.36 20.55
CA ALA A 139 9.27 5.38 20.23
C ALA A 139 9.19 5.70 18.72
N GLY A 140 10.24 5.38 17.95
CA GLY A 140 10.26 5.53 16.50
C GLY A 140 9.36 4.50 15.80
N ALA A 141 9.19 3.31 16.38
CA ALA A 141 8.33 2.27 15.84
C ALA A 141 6.85 2.71 15.78
N ILE A 142 6.39 3.47 16.77
CA ILE A 142 5.02 3.98 16.86
C ILE A 142 4.68 4.99 15.76
N LEU A 143 5.69 5.69 15.22
CA LEU A 143 5.47 6.70 14.18
C LEU A 143 4.91 6.09 12.88
N GLY A 144 5.13 4.79 12.65
CA GLY A 144 4.56 4.07 11.52
C GLY A 144 3.03 3.94 11.55
N LEU A 145 2.37 4.29 12.68
CA LEU A 145 0.91 4.42 12.73
C LEU A 145 0.41 5.60 11.88
N ASP A 146 1.27 6.58 11.56
CA ASP A 146 0.96 7.63 10.61
C ASP A 146 1.52 7.31 9.22
N PRO A 147 0.71 7.29 8.15
CA PRO A 147 1.16 6.93 6.81
C PRO A 147 2.16 7.94 6.20
N VAL A 148 2.31 9.13 6.77
CA VAL A 148 3.26 10.14 6.31
C VAL A 148 4.69 9.85 6.83
N VAL A 149 4.80 9.06 7.90
CA VAL A 149 6.07 8.71 8.52
C VAL A 149 6.39 7.24 8.29
N SER A 150 7.58 7.02 7.74
CA SER A 150 8.20 5.70 7.61
C SER A 150 9.41 5.64 8.53
N GLY A 151 9.98 4.45 8.74
CA GLY A 151 11.15 4.27 9.60
C GLY A 151 12.25 3.49 8.90
N ILE A 152 13.49 3.97 9.02
CA ILE A 152 14.67 3.17 8.69
C ILE A 152 15.02 2.35 9.93
N ARG A 153 14.97 1.02 9.79
CA ARG A 153 15.40 0.09 10.84
C ARG A 153 16.93 0.09 10.89
N LYS A 154 17.51 0.73 11.92
CA LYS A 154 18.97 0.77 12.12
C LYS A 154 19.50 -0.53 12.72
N SER A 155 18.71 -1.10 13.64
CA SER A 155 18.76 -2.51 14.02
C SER A 155 17.40 -3.14 13.69
N SER A 156 17.37 -4.46 13.52
CA SER A 156 16.19 -5.19 13.04
C SER A 156 14.98 -5.05 13.97
N SER A 157 15.23 -4.99 15.29
CA SER A 157 14.22 -4.86 16.35
C SER A 157 14.20 -3.49 17.05
N PHE A 158 15.26 -2.68 16.94
CA PHE A 158 15.44 -1.43 17.69
C PHE A 158 16.11 -0.34 16.83
N GLY A 159 15.96 0.93 17.20
CA GLY A 159 16.57 2.05 16.51
C GLY A 159 15.83 2.41 15.23
N PHE A 160 14.53 2.69 15.33
CA PHE A 160 13.73 3.16 14.19
C PHE A 160 13.97 4.66 13.96
N ASP A 161 14.76 5.01 12.93
CA ASP A 161 15.06 6.40 12.56
C ASP A 161 13.95 6.91 11.61
N PRO A 162 13.17 7.94 12.01
CA PRO A 162 12.01 8.35 11.24
C PRO A 162 12.37 9.02 9.92
N VAL A 163 11.48 8.83 8.94
CA VAL A 163 11.54 9.43 7.62
C VAL A 163 10.15 9.96 7.28
N MET A 164 10.02 11.28 7.21
CA MET A 164 8.75 11.95 6.90
C MET A 164 8.81 12.50 5.48
N ARG A 165 7.97 11.97 4.57
CA ARG A 165 7.94 12.39 3.15
C ARG A 165 9.32 12.43 2.47
N GLY A 166 10.21 11.52 2.85
CA GLY A 166 11.58 11.43 2.32
C GLY A 166 12.63 12.27 3.05
N PHE A 167 12.25 13.19 3.93
CA PHE A 167 13.18 13.90 4.81
C PHE A 167 13.66 13.00 5.94
N LYS A 168 14.95 13.05 6.24
CA LYS A 168 15.63 12.14 7.19
C LYS A 168 16.58 12.91 8.09
N TYR A 169 17.02 12.26 9.16
CA TYR A 169 18.07 12.77 10.03
C TYR A 169 17.70 14.16 10.58
N ASP A 170 18.66 15.09 10.58
CA ASP A 170 18.50 16.44 11.14
C ASP A 170 17.65 17.36 10.25
N GLN A 171 17.13 16.85 9.12
CA GLN A 171 16.04 17.50 8.39
C GLN A 171 14.70 17.36 9.13
N LEU A 172 14.59 16.42 10.06
CA LEU A 172 13.47 16.26 10.98
C LEU A 172 13.89 16.74 12.35
N ASN A 173 13.00 17.48 13.00
CA ASN A 173 13.19 17.88 14.38
C ASN A 173 12.46 16.93 15.32
N ILE A 174 13.15 16.38 16.31
CA ILE A 174 12.56 15.47 17.30
C ILE A 174 12.64 16.13 18.67
N VAL A 175 11.49 16.38 19.28
CA VAL A 175 11.39 17.07 20.57
C VAL A 175 10.51 16.29 21.55
N VAL A 176 10.77 16.45 22.84
CA VAL A 176 9.97 15.87 23.93
C VAL A 176 9.47 17.02 24.80
N ASN A 177 8.15 17.19 24.91
CA ASN A 177 7.51 18.36 25.51
C ASN A 177 8.07 19.69 24.94
N GLY A 178 8.39 19.72 23.65
CA GLY A 178 9.00 20.88 23.00
C GLY A 178 10.48 21.14 23.32
N LEU A 179 11.11 20.34 24.18
CA LEU A 179 12.55 20.39 24.42
C LEU A 179 13.28 19.58 23.35
N GLN A 180 14.37 20.12 22.82
CA GLN A 180 15.20 19.44 21.82
C GLN A 180 15.70 18.10 22.38
N SER A 181 15.39 17.00 21.69
CA SER A 181 15.98 15.70 22.04
C SER A 181 17.47 15.69 21.70
N ALA A 182 18.23 14.83 22.36
CA ALA A 182 19.63 14.63 22.03
C ALA A 182 19.75 14.15 20.57
N ASN A 183 20.60 14.84 19.80
CA ASN A 183 20.97 14.36 18.46
C ASN A 183 21.70 13.03 18.60
N ALA A 184 21.55 12.16 17.60
CA ALA A 184 22.23 10.85 17.59
C ALA A 184 23.74 11.04 17.79
N ALA A 185 24.29 10.41 18.83
CA ALA A 185 25.71 10.53 19.15
C ALA A 185 26.58 9.70 18.20
N CYS A 186 26.05 8.58 17.70
CA CYS A 186 26.73 7.73 16.72
C CYS A 186 26.68 8.36 15.31
N PRO A 187 27.82 8.47 14.58
CA PRO A 187 27.83 8.93 13.19
C PRO A 187 26.91 8.12 12.26
N ASN A 188 26.76 6.82 12.55
CA ASN A 188 25.89 5.92 11.78
C ASN A 188 24.43 5.95 12.24
N ARG A 189 24.13 6.69 13.33
CA ARG A 189 22.81 6.80 13.97
C ARG A 189 22.22 5.44 14.33
N MET A 190 23.00 4.58 14.98
CA MET A 190 22.49 3.30 15.52
C MET A 190 21.43 3.54 16.62
N ASP A 191 21.54 4.68 17.28
CA ASP A 191 20.70 5.21 18.36
C ASP A 191 20.04 6.54 17.91
N PRO A 192 19.05 6.51 17.01
CA PRO A 192 18.37 7.73 16.58
C PRO A 192 17.70 8.44 17.78
N PRO A 193 17.43 9.75 17.72
CA PRO A 193 16.85 10.49 18.86
C PRO A 193 15.55 9.88 19.41
N THR A 194 14.77 9.24 18.54
CA THR A 194 13.54 8.49 18.88
C THR A 194 13.81 7.29 19.80
N SER A 195 14.97 6.66 19.72
CA SER A 195 15.33 5.50 20.55
C SER A 195 15.59 5.87 22.01
N GLN A 196 15.87 7.14 22.29
CA GLN A 196 16.07 7.68 23.64
C GLN A 196 14.75 8.07 24.31
N VAL A 197 13.66 8.15 23.55
CA VAL A 197 12.35 8.48 24.12
C VAL A 197 11.75 7.24 24.79
N ALA A 198 11.39 7.38 26.05
CA ALA A 198 10.65 6.36 26.80
C ALA A 198 9.15 6.64 26.72
N LEU A 199 8.37 5.70 26.20
CA LEU A 199 6.93 5.88 25.98
C LEU A 199 6.09 5.78 27.25
N ASN A 200 6.67 5.29 28.36
CA ASN A 200 5.97 5.00 29.61
C ASN A 200 5.15 6.20 30.16
N ARG A 201 5.64 7.42 29.88
CA ARG A 201 5.03 8.71 30.27
C ARG A 201 4.50 9.54 29.09
N ILE A 202 4.55 9.02 27.86
CA ILE A 202 4.07 9.75 26.66
C ILE A 202 2.57 9.51 26.51
N ARG A 203 1.80 10.61 26.37
CA ARG A 203 0.36 10.59 26.11
C ARG A 203 0.05 10.62 24.62
N GLU A 204 0.76 11.47 23.89
CA GLU A 204 0.51 11.65 22.47
C GLU A 204 1.79 12.03 21.72
N VAL A 205 1.78 11.82 20.41
CA VAL A 205 2.83 12.27 19.50
C VAL A 205 2.21 13.20 18.48
N GLU A 206 2.68 14.45 18.46
CA GLU A 206 2.30 15.45 17.47
C GLU A 206 3.27 15.40 16.28
N ILE A 207 2.71 15.21 15.09
CA ILE A 207 3.44 15.21 13.82
C ILE A 207 3.11 16.51 13.09
N LEU A 208 4.01 17.47 13.19
CA LEU A 208 3.94 18.78 12.54
C LEU A 208 4.65 18.70 11.20
N LYS A 209 3.90 18.79 10.10
CA LYS A 209 4.41 18.53 8.75
C LYS A 209 5.04 19.79 8.16
N GLY A 210 6.24 19.65 7.59
CA GLY A 210 6.95 20.73 6.92
C GLY A 210 7.55 21.78 7.87
N PRO A 211 8.17 22.84 7.32
CA PRO A 211 9.00 23.79 8.07
C PRO A 211 8.19 24.89 8.78
N HIS A 212 7.03 24.55 9.33
CA HIS A 212 6.12 25.53 9.94
C HIS A 212 6.20 25.56 11.47
N ALA A 213 6.86 24.59 12.09
CA ALA A 213 6.96 24.43 13.54
C ALA A 213 8.10 25.26 14.16
N LEU A 214 8.15 26.55 13.84
CA LEU A 214 9.27 27.45 14.20
C LEU A 214 9.53 27.55 15.71
N ARG A 215 8.51 27.30 16.54
CA ARG A 215 8.64 27.30 18.01
C ARG A 215 9.61 26.25 18.55
N TYR A 216 9.91 25.21 17.77
CA TYR A 216 10.77 24.10 18.18
C TYR A 216 12.16 24.14 17.53
N GLY A 217 12.47 25.20 16.77
CA GLY A 217 13.72 25.30 16.02
C GLY A 217 13.59 24.82 14.57
N ILE A 218 14.73 24.47 13.97
CA ILE A 218 14.80 24.11 12.56
C ILE A 218 14.33 22.68 12.33
N GLY A 219 13.44 22.49 11.35
CA GLY A 219 12.97 21.16 10.92
C GLY A 219 12.40 21.26 9.52
N LEU A 220 13.25 21.09 8.51
CA LEU A 220 12.89 21.29 7.09
C LEU A 220 11.75 20.38 6.63
N GLY A 221 11.81 19.10 7.03
CA GLY A 221 10.78 18.11 6.71
C GLY A 221 9.60 18.10 7.66
N GLY A 222 9.80 18.55 8.90
CA GLY A 222 8.78 18.57 9.93
C GLY A 222 9.36 18.47 11.34
N THR A 223 8.47 18.52 12.33
CA THR A 223 8.78 18.29 13.74
C THR A 223 7.90 17.19 14.29
N ILE A 224 8.50 16.25 15.04
CA ILE A 224 7.80 15.22 15.81
C ILE A 224 7.98 15.58 17.28
N ASN A 225 6.86 15.87 17.96
CA ASN A 225 6.84 16.26 19.35
C ASN A 225 6.16 15.18 20.20
N TYR A 226 6.94 14.52 21.06
CA TYR A 226 6.43 13.57 22.04
C TYR A 226 5.93 14.33 23.27
N ILE A 227 4.63 14.28 23.51
CA ILE A 227 3.99 14.99 24.62
C ILE A 227 3.75 14.03 25.76
N GLN A 228 4.28 14.38 26.93
CA GLN A 228 4.07 13.65 28.15
C GLN A 228 2.63 13.82 28.66
N GLU A 229 2.17 12.87 29.46
CA GLU A 229 0.92 13.01 30.19
C GLU A 229 0.94 14.23 31.13
N ALA A 230 -0.22 14.90 31.24
CA ALA A 230 -0.37 16.03 32.15
C ALA A 230 -0.40 15.53 33.60
N PRO A 231 0.13 16.30 34.56
CA PRO A 231 0.05 15.96 35.98
C PRO A 231 -1.41 15.84 36.42
N ASN A 232 -1.69 14.85 37.28
CA ASN A 232 -3.06 14.60 37.75
C ASN A 232 -3.23 15.03 39.21
N PHE A 233 -3.62 16.28 39.43
CA PHE A 233 -3.88 16.78 40.78
C PHE A 233 -5.27 16.36 41.28
N THR A 234 -5.32 15.80 42.48
CA THR A 234 -6.58 15.36 43.11
C THR A 234 -6.82 16.04 44.45
N SER A 235 -8.09 16.34 44.75
CA SER A 235 -8.47 16.99 46.01
C SER A 235 -8.05 16.19 47.25
N PHE A 236 -7.98 14.86 47.12
CA PHE A 236 -7.54 13.95 48.17
C PHE A 236 -6.19 13.33 47.78
N PRO A 237 -5.22 13.27 48.71
CA PRO A 237 -3.98 12.54 48.49
C PRO A 237 -4.26 11.06 48.18
N GLY A 238 -3.51 10.50 47.23
CA GLY A 238 -3.70 9.13 46.80
C GLY A 238 -2.47 8.56 46.14
N ILE A 239 -2.44 7.23 46.06
CA ILE A 239 -1.42 6.46 45.35
C ILE A 239 -2.06 5.91 44.09
N TYR A 240 -1.35 5.98 42.97
CA TYR A 240 -1.74 5.31 41.75
C TYR A 240 -0.57 4.51 41.19
N GLY A 241 -0.88 3.56 40.32
CA GLY A 241 0.14 2.79 39.64
C GLY A 241 -0.42 2.12 38.40
N ARG A 242 0.50 1.68 37.56
CA ARG A 242 0.21 0.85 36.39
C ARG A 242 1.29 -0.19 36.29
N ILE A 243 0.91 -1.43 36.02
CA ILE A 243 1.82 -2.49 35.65
C ILE A 243 1.31 -3.10 34.35
N SER A 244 2.21 -3.37 33.42
CA SER A 244 1.85 -3.84 32.09
C SER A 244 2.94 -4.80 31.59
N SER A 245 2.52 -5.86 30.90
CA SER A 245 3.40 -6.88 30.35
C SER A 245 2.90 -7.32 28.99
N MET A 246 3.81 -7.55 28.05
CA MET A 246 3.54 -8.02 26.71
C MET A 246 4.57 -9.08 26.32
N PHE A 247 4.10 -10.09 25.62
CA PHE A 247 4.92 -11.13 25.02
C PHE A 247 4.63 -11.23 23.52
N GLU A 248 5.69 -11.25 22.71
CA GLU A 248 5.62 -11.51 21.27
C GLU A 248 6.38 -12.81 20.96
N THR A 249 5.75 -13.68 20.17
CA THR A 249 6.28 -15.02 19.88
C THR A 249 7.48 -14.98 18.95
N ASN A 250 7.46 -14.14 17.91
CA ASN A 250 8.57 -14.06 16.96
C ASN A 250 9.72 -13.22 17.54
N GLY A 251 10.79 -13.89 17.97
CA GLY A 251 11.91 -13.29 18.70
C GLY A 251 11.77 -13.33 20.23
N ASP A 252 10.80 -14.09 20.78
CA ASP A 252 10.58 -14.27 22.23
C ASP A 252 10.65 -12.95 23.03
N VAL A 253 9.99 -11.91 22.53
CA VAL A 253 10.16 -10.56 23.06
C VAL A 253 9.26 -10.35 24.27
N TRP A 254 9.86 -10.11 25.42
CA TRP A 254 9.18 -9.68 26.64
C TRP A 254 9.31 -8.18 26.81
N ARG A 255 8.20 -7.51 27.11
CA ARG A 255 8.18 -6.08 27.47
C ARG A 255 7.38 -5.89 28.74
N ASN A 256 8.00 -5.29 29.74
CA ASN A 256 7.39 -5.03 31.03
C ASN A 256 7.55 -3.54 31.36
N ASP A 257 6.49 -2.96 31.91
CA ASP A 257 6.46 -1.57 32.34
C ASP A 257 5.73 -1.49 33.68
N ALA A 258 6.24 -0.66 34.57
CA ALA A 258 5.64 -0.39 35.85
C ALA A 258 5.83 1.08 36.22
N ARG A 259 4.80 1.67 36.83
CA ARG A 259 4.90 2.98 37.47
C ARG A 259 4.12 3.00 38.77
N VAL A 260 4.62 3.79 39.70
CA VAL A 260 3.94 4.12 40.94
C VAL A 260 4.10 5.61 41.18
N GLY A 261 3.01 6.28 41.53
CA GLY A 261 2.99 7.71 41.81
C GLY A 261 2.12 8.03 43.01
N PHE A 262 2.42 9.19 43.60
CA PHE A 262 1.73 9.80 44.72
C PHE A 262 1.25 11.17 44.27
N GLN A 263 -0.05 11.38 44.31
CA GLN A 263 -0.67 12.63 43.89
C GLN A 263 -1.46 13.26 45.03
N GLY A 264 -1.61 14.57 44.98
CA GLY A 264 -2.46 15.36 45.86
C GLY A 264 -2.92 16.62 45.16
N SER A 265 -3.41 17.60 45.93
CA SER A 265 -4.03 18.79 45.36
C SER A 265 -3.05 19.76 44.68
N LYS A 266 -1.74 19.60 44.95
CA LYS A 266 -0.67 20.49 44.45
C LYS A 266 0.61 19.76 44.05
N TYR A 267 0.63 18.43 44.09
CA TYR A 267 1.82 17.65 43.74
C TYR A 267 1.42 16.36 43.04
N ASP A 268 2.29 15.89 42.14
CA ASP A 268 2.24 14.58 41.51
C ASP A 268 3.69 14.09 41.32
N ILE A 269 4.09 13.07 42.06
CA ILE A 269 5.47 12.59 42.11
C ILE A 269 5.45 11.10 41.88
N GLY A 270 6.33 10.60 41.03
CA GLY A 270 6.38 9.17 40.79
C GLY A 270 7.69 8.65 40.25
N ILE A 271 7.77 7.33 40.25
CA ILE A 271 8.82 6.53 39.66
C ILE A 271 8.21 5.62 38.59
N LEU A 272 8.94 5.46 37.50
CA LEU A 272 8.58 4.55 36.43
C LEU A 272 9.80 3.74 36.01
N GLY A 273 9.54 2.56 35.48
CA GLY A 273 10.57 1.73 34.90
C GLY A 273 10.00 0.77 33.88
N SER A 274 10.77 0.51 32.83
CA SER A 274 10.47 -0.53 31.86
C SER A 274 11.69 -1.38 31.57
N TYR A 275 11.44 -2.66 31.29
CA TYR A 275 12.46 -3.59 30.85
C TYR A 275 11.92 -4.40 29.69
N SER A 276 12.66 -4.40 28.59
CA SER A 276 12.33 -5.14 27.38
C SER A 276 13.53 -5.94 26.91
N ALA A 277 13.32 -7.19 26.53
CA ALA A 277 14.35 -8.06 26.00
C ALA A 277 13.76 -8.99 24.93
N GLY A 278 14.54 -9.27 23.91
CA GLY A 278 14.16 -10.17 22.82
C GLY A 278 15.38 -10.79 22.16
N ASN A 279 15.14 -11.86 21.43
CA ASN A 279 16.09 -12.62 20.62
C ASN A 279 15.91 -12.28 19.13
N ASP A 280 16.68 -12.97 18.29
CA ASP A 280 16.57 -12.93 16.84
C ASP A 280 15.21 -13.45 16.38
N TYR A 281 14.59 -12.79 15.39
CA TYR A 281 13.29 -13.18 14.84
C TYR A 281 13.45 -13.89 13.50
N LEU A 282 12.41 -14.59 13.05
CA LEU A 282 12.37 -15.24 11.73
C LEU A 282 11.68 -14.34 10.69
N ASP A 283 12.26 -14.22 9.51
CA ASP A 283 11.61 -13.59 8.35
C ASP A 283 10.53 -14.49 7.72
N GLY A 284 9.92 -14.02 6.63
CA GLY A 284 8.85 -14.76 5.94
C GLY A 284 9.30 -16.06 5.27
N ASP A 285 10.60 -16.20 5.01
CA ASP A 285 11.21 -17.40 4.44
C ASP A 285 11.76 -18.34 5.53
N GLY A 286 11.62 -17.97 6.81
CA GLY A 286 12.08 -18.73 7.96
C GLY A 286 13.56 -18.54 8.31
N ASN A 287 14.23 -17.52 7.74
CA ASN A 287 15.62 -17.23 8.06
C ASN A 287 15.72 -16.41 9.37
N PRO A 288 16.69 -16.73 10.26
CA PRO A 288 16.93 -15.93 11.45
C PRO A 288 17.57 -14.59 11.09
N ILE A 289 16.97 -13.51 11.59
CA ILE A 289 17.45 -12.15 11.44
C ILE A 289 18.05 -11.68 12.78
N PRO A 290 19.33 -11.27 12.81
CA PRO A 290 19.96 -10.71 14.00
C PRO A 290 19.18 -9.49 14.50
N ALA A 291 18.54 -9.66 15.65
CA ALA A 291 17.58 -8.72 16.22
C ALA A 291 17.54 -8.76 17.76
N ASN A 292 18.46 -9.48 18.39
CA ASN A 292 18.54 -9.53 19.84
C ASN A 292 18.75 -8.13 20.46
N PHE A 293 18.03 -7.85 21.54
CA PHE A 293 18.16 -6.56 22.25
C PHE A 293 17.80 -6.67 23.72
N LYS A 294 18.31 -5.73 24.52
CA LYS A 294 17.91 -5.49 25.90
C LYS A 294 17.83 -4.00 26.15
N ARG A 295 16.70 -3.52 26.68
CA ARG A 295 16.49 -2.11 27.02
C ARG A 295 15.88 -2.00 28.40
N GLY A 296 16.53 -1.23 29.26
CA GLY A 296 16.01 -0.83 30.57
C GLY A 296 15.84 0.68 30.61
N THR A 297 14.72 1.13 31.16
CA THR A 297 14.46 2.55 31.46
C THR A 297 14.11 2.66 32.93
N ILE A 298 14.63 3.68 33.59
CA ILE A 298 14.18 4.14 34.90
C ILE A 298 13.98 5.64 34.82
N GLY A 299 12.89 6.13 35.40
CA GLY A 299 12.54 7.54 35.39
C GLY A 299 11.93 7.95 36.71
N LEU A 300 12.20 9.20 37.08
CA LEU A 300 11.56 9.89 38.19
C LEU A 300 10.91 11.14 37.61
N TYR A 301 9.82 11.56 38.20
CA TYR A 301 9.23 12.85 37.91
C TYR A 301 8.62 13.47 39.15
N ALA A 302 8.56 14.80 39.15
CA ALA A 302 7.87 15.55 40.18
C ALA A 302 7.24 16.81 39.59
N ASP A 303 5.92 16.90 39.69
CA ASP A 303 5.14 18.03 39.22
C ASP A 303 4.51 18.74 40.42
N PHE A 304 4.65 20.06 40.47
CA PHE A 304 4.17 20.89 41.57
C PHE A 304 3.37 22.09 41.07
N LEU A 305 2.25 22.35 41.74
CA LEU A 305 1.45 23.56 41.51
C LEU A 305 1.91 24.64 42.50
N ALA A 306 2.78 25.56 42.04
CA ALA A 306 3.31 26.64 42.87
C ALA A 306 2.21 27.67 43.23
N THR A 307 1.37 27.99 42.26
CA THR A 307 0.12 28.76 42.43
C THR A 307 -1.00 28.07 41.66
N GLN A 308 -2.24 28.56 41.71
CA GLN A 308 -3.36 28.00 40.93
C GLN A 308 -3.13 27.99 39.40
N LYS A 309 -2.14 28.73 38.90
CA LYS A 309 -1.85 28.85 37.45
C LYS A 309 -0.42 28.45 37.07
N ASP A 310 0.46 28.28 38.06
CA ASP A 310 1.88 28.05 37.82
C ASP A 310 2.23 26.59 38.11
N LEU A 311 2.53 25.84 37.04
CA LEU A 311 2.99 24.45 37.09
C LEU A 311 4.51 24.41 36.95
N VAL A 312 5.16 23.68 37.84
CA VAL A 312 6.60 23.38 37.81
C VAL A 312 6.77 21.89 37.63
N GLN A 313 7.57 21.46 36.65
CA GLN A 313 7.76 20.05 36.31
C GLN A 313 9.26 19.71 36.35
N PHE A 314 9.58 18.55 36.93
CA PHE A 314 10.92 17.97 37.04
C PHE A 314 10.92 16.54 36.52
#